data_AF-K1RY42-F1
#
_entry.id   AF-K1RY42-F1
#
_cell.length_a   1.000
_cell.length_b   1.000
_cell.length_c   1.000
_cell.angle_alpha   90.00
_cell.angle_beta   90.00
_cell.angle_gamma   90.00
#
_symmetry.space_group_name_H-M   'P 1'
#
loop_
_entity.id
_entity.type
_entity.pdbx_description
1 polymer ?
#
loop_
_entity_poly.entity_id
_entity_poly.type
_entity_poly.pdbx_seq_one_letter_code
_entity_poly.pdbx_strand_id
1 'polypeptide(L)'
;MSVIENIMNIPAEHEKNVFGSFDGNIKKIERTLHVTVIARDSQVKIIGSDVAAKRARSVFEQLIELSKRGNTITEQNVDYALSLSYDNKESAIVDLDDNIICRTVMGKPVKPKTLGQKKYVDQIRERMIVFG
;
A
#
# COMPACT_ATOMS: atom_id res chain seq x y z
N MET A 1 -1.36 -28.05 3.21
CA MET A 1 -1.34 -26.64 3.64
C MET A 1 -2.78 -26.23 3.90
N SER A 2 -3.10 -25.71 5.09
CA SER A 2 -4.46 -25.28 5.40
C SER A 2 -4.77 -24.00 4.64
N VAL A 3 -5.86 -24.01 3.87
CA VAL A 3 -6.43 -22.82 3.25
C VAL A 3 -7.25 -22.11 4.31
N ILE A 4 -7.03 -20.81 4.48
CA ILE A 4 -7.79 -19.98 5.41
C ILE A 4 -8.62 -18.95 4.64
N GLU A 5 -9.72 -18.54 5.26
CA GLU A 5 -10.54 -17.42 4.81
C GLU A 5 -10.33 -16.25 5.78
N ASN A 6 -9.99 -15.09 5.23
CA ASN A 6 -9.90 -13.83 5.96
C ASN A 6 -10.97 -12.88 5.43
N ILE A 7 -11.78 -12.32 6.34
CA ILE A 7 -12.80 -11.34 5.99
C ILE A 7 -12.36 -9.98 6.51
N MET A 8 -12.47 -8.96 5.67
CA MET A 8 -12.25 -7.56 6.02
C MET A 8 -13.34 -6.67 5.44
N ASN A 9 -13.56 -5.53 6.07
CA ASN A 9 -14.53 -4.54 5.60
C ASN A 9 -13.79 -3.34 5.00
N ILE A 10 -14.20 -2.91 3.81
CA ILE A 10 -13.66 -1.71 3.17
C ILE A 10 -14.78 -0.67 3.13
N PRO A 11 -14.58 0.52 3.73
CA PRO A 11 -15.58 1.57 3.65
C PRO A 11 -15.92 1.89 2.19
N ALA A 12 -17.21 1.96 1.85
CA ALA A 12 -17.69 2.15 0.47
C ALA A 12 -17.07 3.38 -0.22
N GLU A 13 -16.73 4.43 0.55
CA GLU A 13 -16.06 5.64 0.06
C GLU A 13 -14.66 5.37 -0.51
N HIS A 14 -13.96 4.36 0.00
CA HIS A 14 -12.58 4.03 -0.39
C HIS A 14 -12.50 2.83 -1.34
N GLU A 15 -13.59 2.06 -1.50
CA GLU A 15 -13.65 0.83 -2.28
C GLU A 15 -13.17 1.05 -3.72
N LYS A 16 -13.71 2.07 -4.41
CA LYS A 16 -13.31 2.43 -5.78
C LYS A 16 -11.83 2.79 -5.90
N ASN A 17 -11.30 3.53 -4.92
CA ASN A 17 -9.92 3.98 -4.95
C ASN A 17 -8.96 2.79 -4.74
N VAL A 18 -9.27 1.90 -3.79
CA VAL A 18 -8.44 0.73 -3.47
C VAL A 18 -8.50 -0.31 -4.59
N PHE A 19 -9.67 -0.60 -5.16
CA PHE A 19 -9.82 -1.62 -6.20
C PHE A 19 -9.23 -1.17 -7.54
N GLY A 20 -9.21 0.14 -7.76
CA GLY A 20 -8.72 0.75 -9.00
C GLY A 20 -9.65 0.49 -10.18
N SER A 21 -9.21 0.89 -11.36
CA SER A 21 -9.98 0.72 -12.60
C SER A 21 -10.16 -0.76 -12.94
N PHE A 22 -11.41 -1.20 -13.12
CA PHE A 22 -11.77 -2.58 -13.50
C PHE A 22 -11.17 -3.67 -12.59
N ASP A 23 -11.08 -3.38 -11.29
CA ASP A 23 -10.48 -4.24 -10.27
C ASP A 23 -9.00 -4.56 -10.53
N GLY A 24 -8.29 -3.69 -11.26
CA GLY A 24 -6.91 -3.89 -11.65
C GLY A 24 -5.98 -4.12 -10.46
N ASN A 25 -6.17 -3.37 -9.37
CA ASN A 25 -5.35 -3.51 -8.17
C ASN A 25 -5.61 -4.84 -7.45
N ILE A 26 -6.88 -5.27 -7.35
CA ILE A 26 -7.24 -6.57 -6.76
C ILE A 26 -6.60 -7.70 -7.55
N LYS A 27 -6.81 -7.73 -8.87
CA LYS A 27 -6.26 -8.77 -9.75
C LYS A 27 -4.75 -8.86 -9.67
N LYS A 28 -4.08 -7.73 -9.46
CA LYS A 28 -2.63 -7.67 -9.27
C LYS A 28 -2.22 -8.34 -7.96
N ILE A 29 -2.87 -7.99 -6.85
CA ILE A 29 -2.62 -8.58 -5.53
C ILE A 29 -2.88 -10.10 -5.55
N GLU A 30 -4.00 -10.53 -6.16
CA GLU A 30 -4.36 -11.95 -6.34
C GLU A 30 -3.25 -12.72 -7.08
N ARG A 31 -2.77 -12.18 -8.21
CA ARG A 31 -1.73 -12.80 -9.03
C ARG A 31 -0.39 -12.89 -8.30
N THR A 32 0.00 -11.84 -7.58
CA THR A 32 1.30 -11.78 -6.90
C THR A 32 1.34 -12.68 -5.66
N LEU A 33 0.27 -12.71 -4.86
CA LEU A 33 0.23 -13.47 -3.60
C LEU A 33 -0.39 -14.87 -3.75
N HIS A 34 -0.88 -15.22 -4.93
CA HIS A 34 -1.59 -16.47 -5.22
C HIS A 34 -2.78 -16.69 -4.27
N VAL A 35 -3.58 -15.64 -4.09
CA VAL A 35 -4.81 -15.64 -3.29
C VAL A 35 -6.02 -15.38 -4.18
N THR A 36 -7.20 -15.79 -3.71
CA THR A 36 -8.48 -15.43 -4.32
C THR A 36 -9.15 -14.37 -3.46
N VAL A 37 -9.56 -13.27 -4.08
CA VAL A 37 -10.20 -12.14 -3.44
C VAL A 37 -11.62 -12.01 -3.98
N ILE A 38 -12.61 -12.02 -3.08
CA ILE A 38 -14.03 -11.87 -3.40
C ILE A 38 -14.54 -10.62 -2.69
N ALA A 39 -14.86 -9.59 -3.45
CA ALA A 39 -15.51 -8.38 -2.94
C ALA A 39 -17.03 -8.46 -3.14
N ARG A 40 -17.81 -8.36 -2.06
CA ARG A 40 -19.27 -8.26 -2.07
C ARG A 40 -19.75 -7.41 -0.89
N ASP A 41 -20.70 -6.50 -1.14
CA ASP A 41 -21.37 -5.70 -0.11
C ASP A 41 -20.40 -5.00 0.86
N SER A 42 -19.35 -4.37 0.31
CA SER A 42 -18.25 -3.74 1.06
C SER A 42 -17.39 -4.69 1.92
N GLN A 43 -17.68 -6.00 1.91
CA GLN A 43 -16.82 -7.03 2.47
C GLN A 43 -15.88 -7.59 1.42
N VAL A 44 -14.60 -7.71 1.79
CA VAL A 44 -13.58 -8.37 0.99
C VAL A 44 -13.17 -9.65 1.72
N LYS A 45 -13.40 -10.77 1.04
CA LYS A 45 -12.98 -12.10 1.46
C LYS A 45 -11.69 -12.47 0.75
N ILE A 46 -10.69 -12.89 1.50
CA ILE A 46 -9.37 -13.28 1.01
C ILE A 46 -9.19 -14.76 1.35
N ILE A 47 -8.98 -15.59 0.34
CA ILE A 47 -8.85 -17.03 0.45
C ILE A 47 -7.47 -17.44 -0.06
N GLY A 48 -6.71 -18.16 0.76
CA GLY A 48 -5.35 -18.59 0.40
C GLY A 48 -4.66 -19.35 1.52
N SER A 49 -3.35 -19.57 1.40
CA SER A 49 -2.55 -20.11 2.50
C SER A 49 -2.48 -19.11 3.67
N ASP A 50 -2.24 -19.57 4.90
CA ASP A 50 -2.18 -18.71 6.08
C ASP A 50 -1.28 -17.48 5.90
N VAL A 51 -0.08 -17.70 5.35
CA VAL A 51 0.90 -16.64 5.09
C VAL A 51 0.43 -15.70 3.98
N ALA A 52 -0.08 -16.24 2.87
CA ALA A 52 -0.50 -15.44 1.73
C ALA A 52 -1.73 -14.58 2.04
N ALA A 53 -2.73 -15.15 2.71
CA ALA A 53 -3.95 -14.45 3.10
C ALA A 53 -3.67 -13.35 4.14
N LYS A 54 -2.75 -13.58 5.09
CA LYS A 54 -2.30 -12.54 6.04
C LYS A 54 -1.58 -11.39 5.32
N ARG A 55 -0.68 -11.69 4.38
CA ARG A 55 0.00 -10.65 3.58
C ARG A 55 -0.97 -9.84 2.75
N ALA A 56 -1.89 -10.50 2.06
CA ALA A 56 -2.89 -9.83 1.25
C ALA A 56 -3.76 -8.90 2.09
N ARG A 57 -4.19 -9.35 3.29
CA ARG A 57 -4.89 -8.52 4.25
C ARG A 57 -4.09 -7.26 4.64
N SER A 58 -2.82 -7.42 5.01
CA SER A 58 -1.95 -6.30 5.37
C SER A 58 -1.79 -5.29 4.22
N VAL A 59 -1.65 -5.76 2.99
CA VAL A 59 -1.59 -4.91 1.79
C VAL A 59 -2.90 -4.11 1.64
N PHE A 60 -4.06 -4.76 1.74
CA PHE A 60 -5.34 -4.03 1.65
C PHE A 60 -5.51 -3.01 2.79
N GLU A 61 -5.14 -3.34 4.02
CA GLU A 61 -5.20 -2.42 5.17
C GLU A 61 -4.34 -1.16 4.92
N GLN A 62 -3.12 -1.32 4.39
CA GLN A 62 -2.26 -0.20 4.01
C GLN A 62 -2.85 0.67 2.89
N LEU A 63 -3.40 0.05 1.84
CA LEU A 63 -4.02 0.78 0.74
C LEU A 63 -5.27 1.55 1.20
N ILE A 64 -6.05 0.99 2.12
CA ILE A 64 -7.18 1.68 2.75
C ILE A 64 -6.70 2.87 3.56
N GLU A 65 -5.63 2.72 4.34
CA GLU A 65 -5.08 3.81 5.14
C GLU A 65 -4.55 4.96 4.28
N LEU A 66 -3.84 4.65 3.19
CA LEU A 66 -3.42 5.65 2.21
C LEU A 66 -4.63 6.38 1.57
N SER A 67 -5.70 5.63 1.27
CA SER A 67 -6.95 6.18 0.73
C SER A 67 -7.67 7.09 1.74
N LYS A 68 -7.73 6.71 3.01
CA LYS A 68 -8.27 7.52 4.12
C LYS A 68 -7.52 8.84 4.29
N ARG A 69 -6.20 8.83 4.06
CA ARG A 69 -5.35 10.03 4.04
C ARG A 69 -5.56 10.93 2.82
N GLY A 70 -6.45 10.55 1.91
CA GLY A 70 -6.80 11.32 0.72
C GLY A 70 -5.88 11.07 -0.48
N ASN A 71 -5.02 10.03 -0.44
CA ASN A 71 -4.19 9.68 -1.58
C ASN A 71 -5.00 8.87 -2.61
N THR A 72 -4.80 9.17 -3.89
CA THR A 72 -5.24 8.28 -4.97
C THR A 72 -4.33 7.06 -5.03
N ILE A 73 -4.91 5.87 -4.99
CA ILE A 73 -4.14 4.62 -5.08
C ILE A 73 -3.77 4.37 -6.54
N THR A 74 -2.46 4.36 -6.80
CA THR A 74 -1.90 4.06 -8.11
C THR A 74 -1.31 2.66 -8.13
N GLU A 75 -1.06 2.10 -9.32
CA GLU A 75 -0.40 0.81 -9.45
C GLU A 75 0.97 0.76 -8.77
N GLN A 76 1.69 1.89 -8.74
CA GLN A 76 2.98 2.02 -8.04
C GLN A 76 2.82 1.85 -6.53
N ASN A 77 1.73 2.36 -5.94
CA ASN A 77 1.45 2.19 -4.51
C ASN A 77 1.19 0.71 -4.20
N VAL A 78 0.49 0.00 -5.10
CA VAL A 78 0.22 -1.43 -4.97
C VAL A 78 1.49 -2.25 -5.08
N ASP A 79 2.34 -1.99 -6.07
CA ASP A 79 3.66 -2.65 -6.21
C ASP A 79 4.51 -2.45 -4.97
N TYR A 80 4.53 -1.22 -4.46
CA TYR A 80 5.32 -0.89 -3.30
C TYR A 80 4.79 -1.56 -2.03
N ALA A 81 3.48 -1.53 -1.78
CA ALA A 81 2.84 -2.25 -0.67
C ALA A 81 3.09 -3.77 -0.75
N LEU A 82 3.03 -4.35 -1.96
CA LEU A 82 3.37 -5.75 -2.18
C LEU A 82 4.84 -6.02 -1.80
N SER A 83 5.79 -5.20 -2.28
CA SER A 83 7.21 -5.35 -1.92
C SER A 83 7.45 -5.26 -0.40
N LEU A 84 6.78 -4.33 0.28
CA LEU A 84 6.90 -4.14 1.73
C LEU A 84 6.31 -5.31 2.52
N SER A 85 5.27 -5.96 2.00
CA SER A 85 4.68 -7.16 2.61
C SER A 85 5.61 -8.37 2.60
N TYR A 86 6.55 -8.45 1.64
CA TYR A 86 7.60 -9.48 1.64
C TYR A 86 8.69 -9.18 2.66
N ASP A 87 9.00 -7.90 2.89
CA ASP A 87 10.02 -7.43 3.82
C ASP A 87 9.54 -7.31 5.29
N ASN A 88 8.26 -7.63 5.57
CA ASN A 88 7.58 -7.40 6.87
C ASN A 88 7.70 -5.94 7.35
N LYS A 89 7.71 -4.96 6.44
CA LYS A 89 7.81 -3.51 6.73
C LYS A 89 6.51 -2.81 6.40
N GLU A 90 5.43 -3.34 6.94
CA GLU A 90 4.06 -3.03 6.54
C GLU A 90 3.63 -1.60 6.94
N SER A 91 4.14 -1.06 8.05
CA SER A 91 3.86 0.33 8.47
C SER A 91 4.60 1.39 7.65
N ALA A 92 5.64 1.00 6.91
CA ALA A 92 6.57 1.95 6.29
C ALA A 92 5.92 2.83 5.22
N ILE A 93 4.91 2.31 4.51
CA ILE A 93 4.25 3.05 3.43
C ILE A 93 3.43 4.23 3.97
N VAL A 94 2.84 4.03 5.15
CA VAL A 94 2.05 5.02 5.87
C VAL A 94 2.99 6.09 6.46
N ASP A 95 4.10 5.67 7.07
CA ASP A 95 5.13 6.58 7.60
C ASP A 95 5.85 7.41 6.51
N LEU A 96 5.92 6.89 5.29
CA LEU A 96 6.44 7.60 4.12
C LEU A 96 5.50 8.72 3.68
N ASP A 97 4.18 8.51 3.82
CA ASP A 97 3.16 9.45 3.41
C ASP A 97 3.23 10.78 4.18
N ASP A 98 3.59 10.70 5.46
CA ASP A 98 3.70 11.87 6.36
C ASP A 98 4.95 12.73 6.09
N ASN A 99 5.92 12.23 5.32
CA ASN A 99 7.20 12.92 5.08
C ASN A 99 7.16 13.86 3.86
N ILE A 100 6.38 14.95 3.97
CA ILE A 100 6.37 16.00 2.94
C ILE A 100 7.69 16.81 3.03
N ILE A 101 8.43 16.86 1.92
CA ILE A 101 9.68 17.63 1.80
C ILE A 101 9.35 19.10 1.48
N CYS A 102 8.53 19.31 0.46
CA CYS A 102 8.06 20.63 0.03
C CYS A 102 6.79 20.50 -0.79
N ARG A 103 6.18 21.64 -1.16
CA ARG A 103 5.06 21.67 -2.11
C ARG A 103 5.54 22.34 -3.39
N THR A 104 5.11 21.82 -4.54
CA THR A 104 5.31 22.47 -5.84
C THR A 104 4.57 23.80 -5.91
N VAL A 105 4.86 24.62 -6.91
CA VAL A 105 4.13 25.88 -7.18
C VAL A 105 2.62 25.69 -7.37
N MET A 106 2.19 24.48 -7.77
CA MET A 106 0.77 24.09 -7.88
C MET A 106 0.22 23.44 -6.60
N GLY A 107 0.95 23.51 -5.48
CA GLY A 107 0.53 22.97 -4.18
C GLY A 107 0.67 21.45 -4.01
N LYS A 108 1.08 20.72 -5.07
CA LYS A 108 1.28 19.26 -5.00
C LYS A 108 2.44 18.91 -4.06
N PRO A 109 2.26 18.01 -3.07
CA PRO A 109 3.31 17.63 -2.14
C PRO A 109 4.40 16.81 -2.85
N VAL A 110 5.66 17.16 -2.58
CA VAL A 110 6.84 16.39 -2.93
C VAL A 110 7.23 15.58 -1.71
N LYS A 111 7.14 14.25 -1.83
CA LYS A 111 7.42 13.30 -0.75
C LYS A 111 8.22 12.11 -1.28
N PRO A 112 9.05 11.46 -0.45
CA PRO A 112 9.72 10.24 -0.84
C PRO A 112 8.68 9.15 -1.15
N LYS A 113 8.87 8.43 -2.27
CA LYS A 113 7.97 7.34 -2.68
C LYS A 113 8.40 5.99 -2.13
N THR A 114 9.66 5.86 -1.74
CA THR A 114 10.24 4.61 -1.24
C THR A 114 11.05 4.85 0.01
N LEU A 115 11.21 3.81 0.83
CA LEU A 115 12.07 3.82 2.02
C LEU A 115 13.51 4.24 1.71
N GLY A 116 14.03 3.84 0.53
CA GLY A 116 15.35 4.26 0.07
C GLY A 116 15.44 5.78 -0.13
N GLN A 117 14.44 6.37 -0.77
CA GLN A 117 14.37 7.83 -0.93
C GLN A 117 14.21 8.54 0.42
N LYS A 118 13.41 8.00 1.35
CA LYS A 118 13.30 8.54 2.71
C LYS A 118 14.66 8.53 3.42
N LYS A 119 15.35 7.40 3.41
CA LYS A 119 16.69 7.28 4.00
C LYS A 119 17.69 8.26 3.39
N TYR A 120 17.62 8.49 2.08
CA TYR A 120 18.44 9.48 1.40
C TYR A 120 18.12 10.92 1.85
N VAL A 121 16.84 11.27 1.96
CA VAL A 121 16.38 12.58 2.46
C VAL A 121 16.77 12.79 3.92
N ASP A 122 16.64 11.76 4.76
CA ASP A 122 17.03 11.82 6.17
C ASP A 122 18.55 12.02 6.30
N GLN A 123 19.35 11.35 5.47
CA GLN A 123 20.79 11.59 5.42
C GLN A 123 21.13 13.04 5.06
N ILE A 124 20.39 13.66 4.11
CA ILE A 124 20.59 15.08 3.75
C ILE A 124 20.27 16.00 4.92
N ARG A 125 19.27 15.66 5.76
CA ARG A 125 18.91 16.45 6.94
C ARG A 125 19.94 16.32 8.07
N GLU A 126 20.51 15.13 8.25
CA GLU A 126 21.37 14.81 9.38
C GLU A 126 22.88 15.05 9.12
N ARG A 127 23.31 15.08 7.86
CA ARG A 127 24.73 15.12 7.48
C ARG A 127 25.06 16.36 6.66
N MET A 128 26.25 16.90 6.89
CA MET A 128 26.76 18.06 6.16
C MET A 128 27.02 17.75 4.66
N ILE A 129 27.43 16.53 4.34
CA ILE A 129 27.69 16.07 2.96
C ILE A 129 27.08 14.68 2.78
N VAL A 130 26.34 14.50 1.69
CA VAL A 130 25.73 13.23 1.28
C VAL A 130 26.04 13.01 -0.20
N PHE A 131 26.45 11.79 -0.55
CA PHE A 131 26.65 11.37 -1.92
C PHE A 131 25.48 10.48 -2.34
N GLY A 132 24.89 10.77 -3.50
CA GLY A 132 23.74 10.07 -4.08
C GLY A 132 24.01 9.60 -5.49
#